data_AF-A0A536PRT3-F1
#
_entry.id   AF-A0A536PRT3-F1
#
_cell.length_a   1.000
_cell.length_b   1.000
_cell.length_c   1.000
_cell.angle_alpha   90.00
_cell.angle_beta   90.00
_cell.angle_gamma   90.00
#
_symmetry.space_group_name_H-M   'P 1'
#
loop_
_entity.id
_entity.type
_entity.pdbx_description
1 polymer ?
#
loop_
_entity_poly.entity_id
_entity_poly.type
_entity_poly.pdbx_seq_one_letter_code
_entity_poly.pdbx_strand_id
1 'polypeptide(L)' 'MKRVQIQLTEEQDARLKRRARASGRSVSALIREAVDRLSGEGDRDDRVRRVMKLAGKYRSGMSDLAENHDRYLAEAYRK' A
#
# COMPACT_ATOMS: atom_id res chain seq x y z
N MET A 1 20.57 3.80 12.57
CA MET A 1 19.38 4.53 13.10
C MET A 1 19.87 5.66 14.00
N LYS A 2 19.23 6.83 13.97
CA LYS A 2 19.50 7.92 14.94
C LYS A 2 18.48 7.85 16.08
N ARG A 3 18.90 8.11 17.32
CA ARG A 3 17.98 8.18 18.48
C ARG A 3 17.22 9.50 18.44
N VAL A 4 15.91 9.44 18.50
CA VAL A 4 15.02 10.60 18.58
C VAL A 4 14.09 10.39 19.76
N GLN A 5 13.90 11.43 20.58
CA GLN A 5 12.90 11.45 21.65
C GLN A 5 11.71 12.30 21.18
N ILE A 6 10.52 11.69 21.16
CA ILE A 6 9.27 12.35 20.83
C ILE A 6 8.30 12.14 21.98
N GLN A 7 7.47 13.14 22.26
CA GLN A 7 6.36 13.00 23.20
C GLN A 7 5.11 12.53 22.45
N LEU A 8 4.35 11.66 23.09
CA LEU A 8 3.06 11.17 22.60
C LEU A 8 2.01 11.49 23.65
N THR A 9 0.78 11.75 23.21
CA THR A 9 -0.34 11.78 24.14
C THR A 9 -0.59 10.37 24.68
N GLU A 10 -1.21 10.28 25.87
CA GLU A 10 -1.56 8.98 26.46
C GLU A 10 -2.43 8.13 25.53
N GLU A 11 -3.34 8.78 24.80
CA GLU A 11 -4.22 8.12 23.83
C GLU A 11 -3.43 7.53 22.65
N GLN A 12 -2.45 8.28 22.12
CA GLN A 12 -1.59 7.82 21.03
C GLN A 12 -0.74 6.62 21.46
N ASP A 13 -0.14 6.68 22.66
CA ASP A 13 0.64 5.57 23.21
C ASP A 13 -0.23 4.32 23.42
N ALA A 14 -1.41 4.48 24.01
CA ALA A 14 -2.35 3.38 24.22
C ALA A 14 -2.76 2.73 22.88
N ARG A 15 -3.04 3.54 21.86
CA ARG A 15 -3.39 3.06 20.51
C ARG A 15 -2.25 2.30 19.85
N LEU A 16 -1.01 2.81 19.95
CA LEU A 16 0.18 2.14 19.42
C LEU A 16 0.44 0.80 20.11
N LYS A 17 0.35 0.75 21.45
CA LYS A 17 0.51 -0.49 22.22
C LYS A 17 -0.53 -1.55 21.85
N ARG A 18 -1.80 -1.15 21.70
CA ARG A 18 -2.86 -2.07 21.23
C ARG A 18 -2.55 -2.63 19.85
N ARG A 19 -2.14 -1.78 18.91
CA ARG A 19 -1.82 -2.20 17.53
C ARG A 19 -0.56 -3.07 17.46
N ALA A 20 0.44 -2.77 18.28
CA ALA A 20 1.66 -3.57 18.43
C ALA A 20 1.33 -4.99 18.87
N ARG A 21 0.51 -5.14 19.92
CA ARG A 21 0.03 -6.44 20.40
C ARG A 21 -0.76 -7.20 19.34
N ALA A 22 -1.72 -6.54 18.70
CA ALA A 22 -2.56 -7.18 17.67
C ALA A 22 -1.78 -7.63 16.42
N SER A 23 -0.67 -6.98 16.10
CA SER A 23 0.15 -7.29 14.93
C SER A 23 1.39 -8.14 15.23
N GLY A 24 1.68 -8.44 16.50
CA GLY A 24 2.92 -9.13 16.90
C GLY A 24 4.20 -8.34 16.65
N ARG A 25 4.11 -7.00 16.51
CA ARG A 25 5.22 -6.12 16.15
C ARG A 25 5.53 -5.14 17.28
N SER A 26 6.76 -4.65 17.34
CA SER A 26 7.13 -3.63 18.34
C SER A 26 6.52 -2.26 18.00
N VAL A 27 6.26 -1.44 19.03
CA VAL A 27 5.78 -0.06 18.86
C VAL A 27 6.73 0.73 17.96
N SER A 28 8.04 0.59 18.14
CA SER A 28 9.04 1.27 17.31
C SER A 28 8.98 0.84 15.84
N ALA A 29 8.62 -0.41 15.54
CA ALA A 29 8.44 -0.86 14.16
C ALA A 29 7.20 -0.23 13.50
N LEU A 30 6.12 -0.04 14.26
CA LEU A 30 4.92 0.64 13.78
C LEU A 30 5.15 2.14 13.54
N ILE A 31 5.90 2.80 14.44
CA ILE A 31 6.25 4.22 14.28
C ILE A 31 7.07 4.42 13.00
N ARG A 32 8.06 3.54 12.75
CA ARG A 32 8.85 3.62 11.52
C ARG A 32 8.02 3.43 10.27
N GLU A 33 7.20 2.38 10.22
CA GLU A 33 6.30 2.17 9.08
C GLU A 33 5.37 3.37 8.83
N ALA A 34 4.89 4.02 9.90
CA ALA A 34 4.08 5.23 9.75
C ALA A 34 4.89 6.40 9.15
N VAL A 35 6.15 6.58 9.57
CA VAL A 35 7.07 7.58 9.01
C VAL A 35 7.41 7.27 7.56
N ASP A 36 7.70 6.00 7.22
CA ASP A 36 8.01 5.56 5.85
C ASP A 36 6.81 5.79 4.92
N ARG A 37 5.58 5.51 5.40
CA ARG A 37 4.34 5.82 4.66
C ARG A 37 4.14 7.32 4.46
N LEU A 38 4.37 8.13 5.49
CA LEU A 38 4.23 9.58 5.39
C LEU A 38 5.24 10.18 4.39
N SER A 39 6.43 9.58 4.32
CA SER A 39 7.52 9.99 3.43
C SER A 39 7.31 9.53 1.98
N GLY A 40 6.23 8.79 1.69
CA GLY A 40 5.94 8.22 0.38
C GLY A 40 6.71 6.93 0.04
N GLU A 41 7.69 6.55 0.85
CA GLU A 41 8.48 5.32 0.68
C GLU A 41 7.61 4.07 0.89
N GLY A 42 6.69 4.10 1.86
CA GLY A 42 5.75 3.00 2.12
C GLY A 42 4.64 2.84 1.08
N ASP A 43 4.34 3.89 0.30
CA ASP A 43 3.20 3.88 -0.62
C ASP A 43 3.50 3.11 -1.91
N ARG A 44 4.77 3.06 -2.35
CA ARG A 44 5.15 2.28 -3.54
C ARG A 44 4.94 0.78 -3.32
N ASP A 45 5.43 0.24 -2.21
CA ASP A 45 5.31 -1.19 -1.88
C ASP A 45 3.86 -1.59 -1.59
N ASP A 46 3.11 -0.74 -0.87
CA ASP A 46 1.68 -0.97 -0.63
C ASP A 46 0.88 -0.88 -1.94
N ARG A 47 1.22 0.04 -2.87
CA ARG A 47 0.60 0.15 -4.20
C ARG A 47 0.88 -1.06 -5.08
N VAL A 48 2.13 -1.52 -5.13
CA VAL A 48 2.51 -2.74 -5.85
C VAL A 48 1.77 -3.95 -5.26
N ARG A 49 1.74 -4.13 -3.94
CA ARG A 49 0.98 -5.22 -3.30
C ARG A 49 -0.51 -5.16 -3.62
N ARG A 50 -1.13 -3.97 -3.67
CA ARG A 50 -2.54 -3.80 -4.07
C ARG A 50 -2.78 -4.22 -5.51
N VAL A 51 -1.93 -3.80 -6.44
CA VAL A 51 -2.05 -4.15 -7.88
C VAL A 51 -1.82 -5.64 -8.11
N MET A 52 -0.84 -6.25 -7.44
CA MET A 52 -0.53 -7.68 -7.60
C MET A 52 -1.69 -8.59 -7.17
N LYS A 53 -2.53 -8.17 -6.21
CA LYS A 53 -3.75 -8.91 -5.84
C LYS A 53 -4.80 -8.99 -6.96
N LEU A 54 -4.70 -8.13 -7.97
CA LEU A 54 -5.60 -8.11 -9.13
C LEU A 54 -5.10 -8.99 -10.29
N ALA A 55 -3.82 -9.37 -10.27
CA ALA A 55 -3.23 -10.20 -11.31
C ALA A 55 -3.96 -11.55 -11.40
N GLY A 56 -4.40 -11.92 -12.60
CA GLY A 56 -5.11 -13.17 -12.86
C GLY A 56 -6.56 -13.24 -12.38
N LYS A 57 -7.08 -12.20 -11.71
CA LYS A 57 -8.47 -12.18 -11.21
C LYS A 57 -9.51 -12.04 -12.32
N TYR A 58 -9.14 -11.42 -13.43
CA TYR A 58 -10.03 -11.14 -14.56
C TYR A 58 -9.44 -11.71 -15.85
N ARG A 59 -10.31 -12.13 -16.78
CA ARG A 59 -9.93 -12.54 -18.13
C ARG A 59 -10.76 -11.77 -19.14
N SER A 60 -10.09 -11.11 -20.08
CA SER A 60 -10.72 -10.43 -21.22
C SER A 60 -11.02 -11.37 -22.38
N GLY A 61 -10.42 -12.57 -22.39
CA GLY A 61 -10.45 -13.47 -23.56
C GLY A 61 -9.53 -13.04 -24.71
N MET A 62 -8.84 -11.90 -24.56
CA MET A 62 -7.91 -11.33 -25.54
C MET A 62 -6.48 -11.52 -25.06
N SER A 63 -5.63 -12.14 -25.87
CA SER A 63 -4.24 -12.45 -25.53
C SER A 63 -3.30 -11.25 -25.58
N ASP A 64 -3.65 -10.22 -26.36
CA ASP A 64 -2.84 -9.04 -26.67
C ASP A 64 -3.42 -7.74 -26.08
N LEU A 65 -4.46 -7.82 -25.24
CA LEU A 65 -5.14 -6.65 -24.69
C LEU A 65 -4.21 -5.72 -23.92
N ALA A 66 -3.23 -6.27 -23.18
CA ALA A 66 -2.27 -5.47 -22.43
C ALA A 66 -1.36 -4.63 -23.35
N GLU A 67 -1.02 -5.16 -24.52
CA GLU A 67 -0.16 -4.51 -25.51
C GLU A 67 -0.94 -3.50 -26.35
N ASN A 68 -2.16 -3.85 -26.74
CA ASN A 68 -2.99 -3.08 -27.68
C ASN A 68 -4.16 -2.34 -27.00
N HIS A 69 -4.04 -2.01 -25.72
CA HIS A 69 -5.14 -1.45 -24.91
C HIS A 69 -5.74 -0.17 -25.50
N ASP A 70 -4.93 0.73 -26.07
CA ASP A 70 -5.41 1.97 -26.69
C ASP A 70 -6.26 1.72 -27.94
N ARG A 71 -5.89 0.72 -28.77
CA ARG A 71 -6.68 0.32 -29.94
C ARG A 71 -8.06 -0.18 -29.52
N TYR A 72 -8.11 -1.07 -28.55
CA TYR A 72 -9.37 -1.61 -28.02
C TYR A 72 -10.22 -0.53 -27.36
N LEU A 73 -9.60 0.43 -26.68
CA LEU A 73 -10.29 1.59 -26.12
C LEU A 73 -10.93 2.43 -27.24
N ALA A 74 -10.16 2.78 -28.28
CA ALA A 74 -10.67 3.56 -29.41
C ALA A 74 -11.81 2.84 -30.16
N GLU A 75 -11.72 1.52 -30.33
CA GLU A 75 -12.79 0.70 -30.92
C GLU A 75 -14.07 0.74 -30.07
N ALA A 76 -13.97 0.65 -28.74
CA ALA A 76 -15.12 0.65 -27.84
C ALA A 76 -15.88 1.99 -27.81
N TYR A 77 -15.17 3.11 -27.98
CA TYR A 77 -15.74 4.46 -27.96
C TYR A 77 -16.16 4.99 -29.34
N ARG A 78 -15.97 4.22 -30.42
CA ARG A 78 -16.37 4.59 -31.79
C ARG A 78 -17.87 4.38 -32.10
N LYS A 79 -18.71 4.19 -31.08
CA LYS A 79 -20.16 4.09 -31.22
C LYS A 79 -20.81 5.44 -31.50
#